data_AF-A0A926V025-F1
#
_entry.id   AF-A0A926V025-F1
#
_cell.length_a   1.000
_cell.length_b   1.000
_cell.length_c   1.000
_cell.angle_alpha   90.00
_cell.angle_beta   90.00
_cell.angle_gamma   90.00
#
_symmetry.space_group_name_H-M   'P 1'
#
loop_
_entity.id
_entity.type
_entity.pdbx_description
1 polymer ?
#
loop_
_entity_poly.entity_id
_entity_poly.type
_entity_poly.pdbx_seq_one_letter_code
_entity_poly.pdbx_strand_id
1 'polypeptide(L)'
;MSGGARITGWITAFFPYLKDQQTGKISRRNYWLTEGGERLQKLLYLDDPEEYFLGITTNEFPGSLAKAPFLWQCSRWWYLTSSYKMEFLGGFAGVKQDRTTLFLRPEIGWAVREATTP
;
A
#
# COMPACT_ATOMS: atom_id res chain seq x y z
N MET A 1 10.19 15.88 -6.14
CA MET A 1 9.10 15.86 -5.13
C MET A 1 9.61 16.65 -3.93
N SER A 2 8.89 17.71 -3.52
CA SER A 2 9.25 18.51 -2.34
C SER A 2 8.48 17.94 -1.15
N GLY A 3 9.22 17.34 -0.22
CA GLY A 3 8.73 16.49 0.87
C GLY A 3 9.88 15.55 1.25
N GLY A 4 10.21 15.45 2.54
CA GLY A 4 11.37 14.68 3.01
C GLY A 4 11.36 13.22 2.51
N ALA A 5 12.53 12.60 2.40
CA ALA A 5 12.68 11.22 1.93
C ALA A 5 12.07 10.16 2.87
N ARG A 6 11.52 10.60 4.01
CA ARG A 6 11.04 9.78 5.12
C ARG A 6 9.65 10.27 5.53
N ILE A 7 8.78 9.31 5.84
CA ILE A 7 7.43 9.52 6.36
C ILE A 7 7.47 9.28 7.87
N THR A 8 7.02 10.29 8.61
CA THR A 8 6.88 10.29 10.08
C THR A 8 5.41 10.52 10.46
N GLY A 9 5.11 10.54 11.77
CA GLY A 9 3.77 10.83 12.27
C GLY A 9 2.84 9.62 12.32
N TRP A 10 1.56 9.91 12.61
CA TRP A 10 0.54 8.93 12.98
C TRP A 10 0.33 7.81 11.96
N ILE A 11 0.54 8.10 10.68
CA ILE A 11 0.30 7.14 9.61
C ILE A 11 1.19 5.90 9.77
N THR A 12 2.38 6.04 10.36
CA THR A 12 3.32 4.95 10.63
C THR A 12 2.76 3.90 11.60
N ALA A 13 1.80 4.28 12.46
CA ALA A 13 1.15 3.38 13.42
C ALA A 13 0.25 2.34 12.75
N PHE A 14 -0.23 2.61 11.53
CA PHE A 14 -1.18 1.73 10.82
C PHE A 14 -0.51 0.59 10.05
N PHE A 15 0.82 0.52 10.04
CA PHE A 15 1.57 -0.47 9.25
C PHE A 15 2.41 -1.37 10.17
N PRO A 16 1.85 -2.50 10.66
CA PRO A 16 2.58 -3.43 11.52
C PRO A 16 3.74 -4.14 10.82
N TYR A 17 3.65 -4.26 9.50
CA TYR A 17 4.66 -4.87 8.66
C TYR A 17 5.00 -3.94 7.49
N LEU A 18 6.28 -3.91 7.17
CA LEU A 18 6.86 -3.15 6.09
C LEU A 18 7.39 -4.11 5.02
N LYS A 19 7.48 -3.57 3.81
CA LYS A 19 8.11 -4.25 2.69
C LYS A 19 9.59 -4.45 2.99
N ASP A 20 10.01 -5.70 2.97
CA ASP A 20 11.41 -6.08 2.95
C ASP A 20 11.99 -5.72 1.58
N GLN A 21 13.04 -4.90 1.55
CA GLN A 21 13.58 -4.41 0.28
C GLN A 21 14.38 -5.46 -0.50
N GLN A 22 14.87 -6.52 0.16
CA GLN A 22 15.59 -7.61 -0.50
C GLN A 22 14.61 -8.59 -1.16
N THR A 23 13.53 -8.93 -0.46
CA THR A 23 12.57 -9.95 -0.91
C THR A 23 11.32 -9.37 -1.58
N GLY A 24 11.05 -8.08 -1.37
CA GLY A 24 9.83 -7.41 -1.82
C GLY A 24 8.56 -7.80 -1.06
N LYS A 25 8.65 -8.69 -0.06
CA LYS A 25 7.51 -9.18 0.72
C LYS A 25 7.18 -8.28 1.90
N ILE A 26 5.91 -8.23 2.29
CA ILE A 26 5.46 -7.49 3.48
C ILE A 26 5.68 -8.38 4.71
N SER A 27 6.93 -8.56 5.11
CA SER A 27 7.33 -9.50 6.18
C SER A 27 8.17 -8.86 7.28
N ARG A 28 8.75 -7.68 7.04
CA ARG A 28 9.60 -7.02 8.03
C ARG A 28 8.73 -6.35 9.07
N ARG A 29 8.77 -6.79 10.33
CA ARG A 29 8.05 -6.12 11.43
C ARG A 29 8.46 -4.64 11.47
N ASN A 30 7.48 -3.75 11.63
CA ASN A 30 7.74 -2.34 11.78
C ASN A 30 8.43 -2.09 13.14
N TYR A 31 9.74 -1.79 13.09
CA TYR A 31 10.56 -1.60 14.30
C TYR A 31 10.18 -0.36 15.11
N TRP A 32 9.37 0.54 14.53
CA TRP A 32 8.83 1.70 15.23
C TRP A 32 7.73 1.30 16.21
N LEU A 33 7.10 0.14 16.02
CA LEU A 33 6.02 -0.40 16.87
C LEU A 33 6.53 -1.39 17.93
N THR A 34 7.80 -1.28 18.32
CA THR A 34 8.37 -2.13 19.38
C THR A 34 7.68 -1.90 20.72
N GLU A 35 7.80 -2.89 21.61
CA GLU A 35 7.25 -2.84 22.97
C GLU A 35 7.63 -1.54 23.68
N GLY A 36 6.67 -0.95 24.38
CA GLY A 36 6.82 0.32 25.09
C GLY A 36 6.50 1.58 24.29
N GLY A 37 6.35 1.52 22.96
CA GLY A 37 5.85 2.64 22.15
C GLY A 37 6.75 3.88 22.03
N GLU A 38 7.88 3.92 22.75
CA GLU A 38 8.79 5.07 22.79
C GLU A 38 9.29 5.49 21.40
N ARG A 39 9.62 4.49 20.55
CA ARG A 39 10.08 4.74 19.18
C ARG A 39 9.00 5.34 18.30
N LEU A 40 7.75 4.88 18.45
CA LEU A 40 6.62 5.47 17.77
C LEU A 40 6.40 6.89 18.26
N GLN A 41 6.49 7.13 19.57
CA GLN A 41 6.28 8.45 20.15
C GLN A 41 7.26 9.50 19.61
N LYS A 42 8.54 9.13 19.44
CA LYS A 42 9.54 9.99 18.77
C LYS A 42 9.17 10.32 17.32
N LEU A 43 8.60 9.37 16.58
CA LEU A 43 8.11 9.64 15.23
C LEU A 43 6.87 10.53 15.18
N LEU A 44 6.04 10.51 16.24
CA LEU A 44 4.82 11.32 16.32
C LEU A 44 5.14 12.78 16.67
N TYR A 45 6.15 12.99 17.51
CA TYR A 45 6.54 14.29 18.05
C TYR A 45 8.04 14.48 17.85
N LEU A 46 8.43 14.96 16.66
CA LEU A 46 9.81 15.30 16.35
C LEU A 46 10.14 16.63 17.05
N ASP A 47 10.93 16.56 18.11
CA ASP A 47 11.35 17.74 18.87
C ASP A 47 12.71 18.29 18.42
N ASP A 48 13.53 17.46 17.76
CA ASP A 48 14.89 17.79 17.33
C ASP A 48 15.04 17.83 15.80
N PRO A 49 15.58 18.91 15.21
CA PRO A 49 15.91 18.98 13.78
C PRO A 49 16.83 17.88 13.25
N GLU A 50 17.69 17.27 14.07
CA GLU A 50 18.52 16.15 13.61
C GLU A 50 17.70 14.87 13.38
N GLU A 51 16.49 14.79 13.93
CA GLU A 51 15.59 13.63 13.80
C GLU A 51 14.74 13.62 12.52
N TYR A 52 14.86 14.64 11.65
CA TYR A 52 14.15 14.67 10.35
C TYR A 52 14.54 13.52 9.39
N PHE A 53 15.65 12.83 9.67
CA PHE A 53 16.07 11.65 8.91
C PHE A 53 15.46 10.33 9.43
N LEU A 54 14.70 10.37 10.54
CA LEU A 54 13.97 9.22 11.05
C LEU A 54 12.71 8.96 10.23
N GLY A 55 12.25 7.70 10.26
CA GLY A 55 10.98 7.27 9.67
C GLY A 55 11.09 6.25 8.56
N ILE A 56 9.94 6.02 7.93
CA ILE A 56 9.74 4.98 6.93
C ILE A 56 9.83 5.61 5.55
N THR A 57 10.63 5.06 4.64
CA THR A 57 10.65 5.51 3.25
C THR A 57 9.39 5.06 2.52
N THR A 58 8.96 5.81 1.51
CA THR A 58 7.76 5.48 0.71
C THR A 58 7.78 4.05 0.14
N ASN A 59 8.98 3.56 -0.21
CA ASN A 59 9.16 2.22 -0.80
C ASN A 59 9.05 1.07 0.22
N GLU A 60 9.06 1.37 1.52
CA GLU A 60 8.90 0.39 2.60
C GLU A 60 7.42 0.17 2.96
N PHE A 61 6.51 1.04 2.53
CA PHE A 61 5.08 0.81 2.73
C PHE A 61 4.59 -0.34 1.84
N PRO A 62 3.64 -1.15 2.33
CA PRO A 62 2.95 -2.11 1.48
C PRO A 62 2.19 -1.35 0.37
N GLY A 63 2.06 -2.00 -0.79
CA GLY A 63 1.26 -1.46 -1.88
C GLY A 63 -0.20 -1.29 -1.46
N SER A 64 -0.85 -0.24 -1.99
CA SER A 64 -2.23 0.10 -1.66
C SER A 64 -3.28 -0.77 -2.36
N LEU A 65 -2.84 -1.61 -3.31
CA LEU A 65 -3.68 -2.49 -4.11
C LEU A 65 -3.41 -3.96 -3.76
N ALA A 66 -4.47 -4.67 -3.43
CA ALA A 66 -4.51 -6.12 -3.35
C ALA A 66 -4.74 -6.73 -4.74
N LYS A 67 -4.27 -7.97 -4.91
CA LYS A 67 -4.44 -8.74 -6.15
C LYS A 67 -4.96 -10.14 -5.84
N ALA A 68 -5.86 -10.66 -6.67
CA ALA A 68 -6.37 -12.03 -6.57
C ALA A 68 -6.39 -12.70 -7.96
N PRO A 69 -5.58 -13.74 -8.21
CA PRO A 69 -5.54 -14.42 -9.50
C PRO A 69 -6.75 -15.35 -9.68
N PHE A 70 -7.25 -15.46 -10.91
CA PHE A 70 -8.30 -16.40 -11.28
C PHE A 70 -8.17 -16.88 -12.73
N LEU A 71 -8.79 -18.01 -13.05
CA LEU A 71 -8.92 -18.51 -14.42
C LEU A 71 -10.29 -18.11 -14.96
N TRP A 72 -10.32 -17.33 -16.03
CA TRP A 72 -11.56 -17.03 -16.74
C TRP A 72 -11.76 -18.06 -17.86
N GLN A 73 -12.74 -18.93 -17.69
CA GLN A 73 -13.18 -19.84 -18.73
C GLN A 73 -14.34 -19.21 -19.52
N CYS A 74 -14.09 -18.92 -20.80
CA CYS A 74 -15.11 -18.46 -21.75
C CYS A 74 -15.46 -19.61 -22.69
N SER A 75 -16.66 -20.17 -22.52
CA SER A 75 -17.24 -21.08 -23.51
C SER A 75 -18.08 -20.27 -24.49
N ARG A 76 -17.70 -20.32 -25.78
CA ARG A 76 -18.47 -19.65 -26.85
C ARG A 76 -19.46 -20.62 -27.51
N TRP A 77 -19.15 -21.91 -27.44
CA TRP A 77 -19.94 -23.05 -27.91
C TRP A 77 -19.61 -24.27 -27.03
N TRP A 78 -20.47 -25.30 -27.02
CA TRP A 78 -20.35 -26.48 -26.16
C TRP A 78 -19.00 -27.24 -26.26
N TYR A 79 -18.25 -27.07 -27.36
CA TYR A 79 -16.97 -27.73 -27.63
C TYR A 79 -15.77 -26.79 -27.66
N LEU A 80 -15.96 -25.47 -27.52
CA LEU A 80 -14.87 -24.49 -27.61
C LEU A 80 -14.82 -23.64 -26.34
N THR A 81 -13.91 -24.00 -25.43
CA THR A 81 -13.62 -23.27 -24.20
C THR A 81 -12.25 -22.62 -24.31
N SER A 82 -12.22 -21.30 -24.21
CA SER A 82 -10.97 -20.53 -24.06
C SER A 82 -10.73 -20.25 -22.57
N SER A 83 -9.48 -20.37 -22.13
CA SER A 83 -9.08 -20.10 -20.75
C SER A 83 -8.09 -18.95 -20.71
N TYR A 84 -8.37 -17.94 -19.88
CA TYR A 84 -7.53 -16.77 -19.70
C TYR A 84 -7.07 -16.67 -18.24
N LYS A 85 -5.77 -16.44 -18.03
CA LYS A 85 -5.23 -16.15 -16.70
C LYS A 85 -5.45 -14.67 -16.41
N MET A 86 -6.30 -14.38 -15.44
CA MET A 86 -6.73 -13.03 -15.11
C MET A 86 -6.43 -12.74 -13.64
N GLU A 87 -6.47 -11.47 -13.26
CA GLU A 87 -6.41 -11.06 -11.87
C GLU A 87 -7.38 -9.91 -11.58
N PHE A 88 -7.99 -9.97 -10.39
CA PHE A 88 -8.65 -8.81 -9.80
C PHE A 88 -7.59 -7.94 -9.14
N LEU A 89 -7.67 -6.63 -9.39
CA LEU A 89 -7.00 -5.60 -8.62
C LEU A 89 -8.05 -4.88 -7.78
N GLY A 90 -7.73 -4.55 -6.54
CA GLY A 90 -8.63 -3.76 -5.70
C GLY A 90 -7.88 -3.04 -4.59
N GLY A 91 -8.30 -1.82 -4.27
CA GLY A 91 -7.74 -1.06 -3.16
C GLY A 91 -7.79 0.44 -3.38
N PHE A 92 -6.95 1.16 -2.66
CA PHE A 92 -6.90 2.62 -2.75
C PHE A 92 -6.33 3.05 -4.10
N ALA A 93 -7.18 3.71 -4.89
CA ALA A 93 -6.88 4.19 -6.24
C ALA A 93 -6.51 5.67 -6.26
N GLY A 94 -6.94 6.45 -5.27
CA GLY A 94 -6.61 7.87 -5.16
C GLY A 94 -7.44 8.61 -4.13
N VAL A 95 -7.45 9.94 -4.23
CA VAL A 95 -8.23 10.83 -3.35
C VAL A 95 -9.15 11.67 -4.21
N LYS A 96 -10.39 11.86 -3.77
CA LYS A 96 -11.30 12.84 -4.34
C LYS A 96 -11.56 13.95 -3.34
N GLN A 97 -11.46 15.18 -3.82
CA GLN A 97 -11.87 16.36 -3.07
C GLN A 97 -13.32 16.72 -3.43
N ASP A 98 -14.12 16.98 -2.42
CA ASP A 98 -15.41 17.63 -2.59
C ASP A 98 -15.21 19.11 -2.98
N ARG A 99 -15.80 19.56 -4.08
CA ARG A 99 -15.56 20.91 -4.62
C ARG A 99 -16.15 22.04 -3.77
N THR A 100 -17.11 21.73 -2.91
CA THR A 100 -17.84 22.73 -2.13
C THR A 100 -17.29 22.83 -0.71
N THR A 101 -17.14 21.68 -0.04
CA THR A 101 -16.66 21.57 1.35
C THR A 101 -15.15 21.48 1.44
N LEU A 102 -14.47 21.20 0.32
CA LEU A 102 -13.02 20.97 0.22
C LEU A 102 -12.51 19.75 0.99
N PHE A 103 -13.40 18.92 1.55
CA PHE A 103 -13.02 17.70 2.23
C PHE A 103 -12.45 16.66 1.27
N LEU A 104 -11.43 15.94 1.74
CA LEU A 104 -10.81 14.84 1.03
C LEU A 104 -11.45 13.53 1.47
N ARG A 105 -11.74 12.66 0.51
CA ARG A 105 -12.11 11.28 0.77
C ARG A 105 -11.27 10.31 -0.06
N PRO A 106 -10.94 9.13 0.49
CA PRO A 106 -10.31 8.09 -0.30
C PRO A 106 -11.25 7.62 -1.41
N GLU A 107 -10.66 7.24 -2.55
CA GLU A 107 -11.34 6.52 -3.62
C GLU A 107 -10.79 5.10 -3.67
N ILE A 108 -11.70 4.13 -3.52
CA ILE A 108 -11.39 2.70 -3.63
C ILE A 108 -11.83 2.25 -5.02
N GLY A 109 -10.89 1.74 -5.80
CA GLY A 109 -11.13 1.28 -7.16
C GLY A 109 -10.89 -0.22 -7.30
N TRP A 110 -11.39 -0.79 -8.39
CA TRP A 110 -11.13 -2.17 -8.78
C TRP A 110 -10.98 -2.28 -10.30
N ALA A 111 -10.26 -3.30 -10.74
CA ALA A 111 -10.10 -3.62 -12.16
C ALA A 111 -9.92 -5.13 -12.35
N VAL A 112 -10.28 -5.60 -13.54
CA VAL A 112 -9.95 -6.95 -14.01
C VAL A 112 -8.98 -6.81 -15.17
N ARG A 113 -7.86 -7.53 -15.11
CA ARG A 113 -6.85 -7.52 -16.18
C ARG A 113 -6.22 -8.90 -16.36
N GLU A 114 -5.47 -9.07 -17.44
CA GLU A 114 -4.61 -10.25 -17.62
C GLU A 114 -3.58 -10.33 -16.48
N ALA A 115 -3.33 -11.54 -16.00
CA ALA A 115 -2.35 -11.77 -14.95
C ALA A 115 -0.94 -11.55 -15.50
N THR A 116 -0.20 -10.59 -14.93
CA THR A 116 1.24 -10.46 -15.17
C THR A 116 1.97 -11.67 -14.61
N THR A 117 2.79 -12.34 -15.43
CA THR A 117 3.68 -13.41 -14.97
C THR A 117 4.59 -12.86 -13.86
N PRO A 118 4.79 -13.60 -12.74
CA PRO A 118 5.65 -13.16 -11.65
C PRO A 118 7.11 -12.95 -12.06
#